data_AF-A0A3M1PXZ0-F1
#
_entry.id   AF-A0A3M1PXZ0-F1
#
_cell.length_a   1.000
_cell.length_b   1.000
_cell.length_c   1.000
_cell.angle_alpha   90.00
_cell.angle_beta   90.00
_cell.angle_gamma   90.00
#
_symmetry.space_group_name_H-M   'P 1'
#
loop_
_entity.id
_entity.type
_entity.pdbx_description
1 polymer ?
#
loop_
_entity_poly.entity_id
_entity_poly.type
_entity_poly.pdbx_seq_one_letter_code
_entity_poly.pdbx_strand_id
1 'polypeptide(L)'
;MILPISVEELAKLVDGGLVDPEFPGGRVHVFDVRDGQAYLAGHVPGAKHVPPEDNYPLRWIPQRCHTQELVVLIDEDGAPGGTARHVAHELVHKWFRRLRYLEGGFRAWQAAGKPVETGGPAGASAASWEGTRPEVQSSAEVPWVTPQDRR
;
A
#
# COMPACT_ATOMS: atom_id res chain seq x y z
N MET A 1 -4.52 -15.95 12.53
CA MET A 1 -3.09 -15.64 12.79
C MET A 1 -2.49 -15.13 11.50
N ILE A 2 -1.81 -13.99 11.50
CA ILE A 2 -1.18 -13.41 10.30
C ILE A 2 0.20 -14.06 10.17
N LEU A 3 0.44 -14.75 9.06
CA LEU A 3 1.70 -15.46 8.84
C LEU A 3 2.74 -14.51 8.22
N PRO A 4 4.02 -14.60 8.60
CA PRO A 4 5.10 -13.92 7.89
C PRO A 4 5.24 -14.48 6.48
N ILE A 5 5.71 -13.69 5.51
CA ILE A 5 6.20 -14.17 4.20
C ILE A 5 7.72 -14.17 4.23
N SER A 6 8.35 -15.25 3.74
CA SER A 6 9.82 -15.30 3.68
C SER A 6 10.37 -14.40 2.56
N VAL A 7 11.67 -14.11 2.63
CA VAL A 7 12.37 -13.34 1.59
C VAL A 7 12.31 -14.06 0.24
N GLU A 8 12.44 -15.38 0.22
CA GLU A 8 12.38 -16.19 -1.00
C GLU A 8 10.98 -16.22 -1.62
N GLU A 9 9.94 -16.30 -0.79
CA GLU A 9 8.56 -16.25 -1.26
C GLU A 9 8.23 -14.88 -1.85
N LEU A 10 8.59 -13.79 -1.16
CA LEU A 10 8.36 -12.44 -1.67
C LEU A 10 9.16 -12.19 -2.96
N ALA A 11 10.40 -12.68 -3.06
CA ALA A 11 11.20 -12.55 -4.27
C ALA A 11 10.53 -13.22 -5.48
N LYS A 12 9.96 -14.41 -5.31
CA LYS A 12 9.20 -15.07 -6.39
C LYS A 12 7.98 -14.27 -6.83
N LEU A 13 7.28 -13.61 -5.88
CA LEU A 13 6.15 -12.75 -6.22
C LEU A 13 6.61 -11.50 -6.98
N VAL A 14 7.74 -10.91 -6.59
CA VAL A 14 8.35 -9.77 -7.31
C VAL A 14 8.75 -10.17 -8.72
N ASP A 15 9.48 -11.28 -8.88
CA ASP A 15 9.90 -11.81 -10.19
C ASP A 15 8.70 -12.18 -11.07
N GLY A 16 7.60 -12.63 -10.45
CA GLY A 16 6.33 -12.92 -11.10
C GLY A 16 5.45 -11.69 -11.41
N GLY A 17 5.97 -10.48 -11.22
CA GLY A 17 5.25 -9.24 -11.54
C GLY A 17 4.14 -8.88 -10.53
N LEU A 18 4.26 -9.34 -9.28
CA LEU A 18 3.29 -9.14 -8.20
C LEU A 18 1.88 -9.61 -8.57
N VAL A 19 1.79 -10.72 -9.29
CA VAL A 19 0.55 -11.45 -9.58
C VAL A 19 0.36 -12.53 -8.52
N ASP A 20 -0.87 -12.69 -8.06
CA ASP A 20 -1.20 -13.67 -7.04
C ASP A 20 -1.29 -15.08 -7.65
N PRO A 21 -0.43 -16.04 -7.25
CA PRO A 21 -0.45 -17.39 -7.82
C PRO A 21 -1.66 -18.21 -7.35
N GLU A 22 -2.29 -17.84 -6.24
CA GLU A 22 -3.45 -18.56 -5.68
C GLU A 22 -4.78 -18.04 -6.22
N PHE A 23 -4.79 -16.82 -6.77
CA PHE A 23 -6.00 -16.16 -7.24
C PHE A 23 -5.82 -15.62 -8.67
N PRO A 24 -6.31 -16.32 -9.72
CA PRO A 24 -6.17 -15.89 -11.11
C PRO A 24 -6.72 -14.47 -11.33
N GLY A 25 -5.87 -13.57 -11.82
CA GLY A 25 -6.18 -12.14 -11.99
C GLY A 25 -6.06 -11.29 -10.71
N GLY A 26 -5.73 -11.92 -9.57
CA GLY A 26 -5.41 -11.26 -8.32
C GLY A 26 -4.07 -10.57 -8.36
N ARG A 27 -3.98 -9.42 -7.69
CA ARG A 27 -2.74 -8.68 -7.51
C ARG A 27 -2.22 -8.82 -6.09
N VAL A 28 -0.90 -8.84 -5.99
CA VAL A 28 -0.18 -8.69 -4.72
C VAL A 28 0.16 -7.21 -4.55
N HIS A 29 -0.19 -6.64 -3.41
CA HIS A 29 0.20 -5.28 -3.05
C HIS A 29 1.26 -5.33 -1.98
N VAL A 30 2.42 -4.75 -2.28
CA VAL A 30 3.52 -4.62 -1.32
C VAL A 30 3.55 -3.17 -0.85
N PHE A 31 3.42 -2.97 0.47
CA PHE A 31 3.47 -1.66 1.10
C PHE A 31 4.65 -1.57 2.05
N ASP A 32 5.50 -0.57 1.82
CA ASP A 32 6.60 -0.23 2.72
C ASP A 32 6.11 0.84 3.70
N VAL A 33 6.06 0.48 4.99
CA VAL A 33 5.57 1.32 6.09
C VAL A 33 6.70 1.93 6.93
N ARG A 34 7.94 1.92 6.40
CA ARG A 34 9.07 2.64 7.00
C ARG A 34 8.96 4.13 6.71
N ASP A 35 9.90 4.91 7.23
CA ASP A 35 9.97 6.33 6.90
C ASP A 35 10.32 6.55 5.41
N GLY A 36 9.94 7.71 4.90
CA GLY A 36 10.14 8.03 3.48
C GLY A 36 11.61 8.09 3.06
N GLN A 37 12.53 8.46 3.96
CA GLN A 37 13.95 8.49 3.61
C GLN A 37 14.51 7.08 3.50
N ALA A 38 14.14 6.16 4.39
CA ALA A 38 14.49 4.76 4.29
C ALA A 38 13.96 4.12 3.00
N TYR A 39 12.70 4.40 2.63
CA TYR A 39 12.14 3.94 1.36
C TYR A 39 12.90 4.50 0.15
N LEU A 40 13.15 5.82 0.13
CA LEU A 40 13.89 6.47 -0.96
C LEU A 40 15.31 5.93 -1.10
N ALA A 41 15.98 5.63 0.02
CA ALA A 41 17.32 5.05 0.05
C ALA A 41 17.34 3.60 -0.46
N GLY A 42 16.24 2.87 -0.31
CA GLY A 42 16.08 1.53 -0.86
C GLY A 42 14.80 0.85 -0.41
N HIS A 43 14.10 0.19 -1.33
CA HIS A 43 12.89 -0.59 -1.04
C HIS A 43 12.78 -1.83 -1.95
N VAL A 44 11.85 -2.73 -1.60
CA VAL A 44 11.54 -3.90 -2.41
C VAL A 44 10.94 -3.47 -3.75
N PRO A 45 11.37 -4.03 -4.91
CA PRO A 45 10.85 -3.63 -6.20
C PRO A 45 9.32 -3.72 -6.30
N GLY A 46 8.70 -2.67 -6.83
CA GLY A 46 7.24 -2.56 -6.94
C GLY A 46 6.50 -2.27 -5.62
N ALA A 47 7.21 -2.12 -4.50
CA ALA A 47 6.62 -1.69 -3.24
C ALA A 47 6.17 -0.22 -3.30
N LYS A 48 5.02 0.08 -2.69
CA LYS A 48 4.49 1.43 -2.54
C LYS A 48 4.76 1.94 -1.14
N HIS A 49 5.35 3.13 -1.03
CA HIS A 49 5.55 3.78 0.27
C HIS A 49 4.22 4.22 0.89
N VAL A 50 4.04 3.89 2.18
CA VAL A 50 2.89 4.29 2.98
C VAL A 50 3.42 4.78 4.33
N PRO A 51 3.48 6.10 4.55
CA PRO A 51 4.07 6.64 5.77
C PRO A 51 3.37 6.09 7.03
N PRO A 52 4.09 5.78 8.12
CA PRO A 52 3.49 5.19 9.31
C PRO A 52 2.75 6.18 10.21
N GLU A 53 3.00 7.48 10.08
CA GLU A 53 2.41 8.52 10.93
C GLU A 53 0.88 8.61 10.85
N ASP A 54 0.25 9.12 11.91
CA ASP A 54 -1.19 9.44 11.99
C ASP A 54 -2.12 8.32 11.51
N ASN A 55 -1.74 7.06 11.74
CA ASN A 55 -2.46 5.88 11.26
C ASN A 55 -2.75 5.92 9.74
N TYR A 56 -1.90 6.61 8.96
CA TYR A 56 -2.02 6.76 7.52
C TYR A 56 -2.20 5.42 6.78
N PRO A 57 -1.50 4.32 7.14
CA PRO A 57 -1.69 3.05 6.47
C PRO A 57 -3.12 2.51 6.58
N LEU A 58 -3.78 2.76 7.71
CA LEU A 58 -5.14 2.27 8.00
C LEU A 58 -6.23 3.00 7.21
N ARG A 59 -5.95 4.22 6.74
CA ARG A 59 -6.85 4.99 5.86
C ARG A 59 -6.53 4.77 4.38
N TRP A 60 -5.26 4.61 4.04
CA TRP A 60 -4.80 4.64 2.66
C TRP A 60 -4.83 3.28 1.96
N ILE A 61 -4.39 2.22 2.64
CA ILE A 61 -4.39 0.85 2.08
C ILE A 61 -5.79 0.42 1.61
N PRO A 62 -6.88 0.62 2.40
CA PRO A 62 -8.24 0.27 1.96
C PRO A 62 -8.74 0.99 0.69
N GLN A 63 -8.09 2.07 0.27
CA GLN A 63 -8.47 2.81 -0.95
C GLN A 63 -7.74 2.31 -2.20
N ARG A 64 -6.75 1.41 -2.05
CA ARG A 64 -5.83 1.00 -3.12
C ARG A 64 -5.84 -0.49 -3.42
N CYS A 65 -6.41 -1.29 -2.54
CA CYS A 65 -6.57 -2.73 -2.73
C CYS A 65 -7.89 -3.23 -2.14
N HIS A 66 -8.39 -4.33 -2.72
CA HIS A 66 -9.57 -5.02 -2.22
C HIS A 66 -9.19 -5.92 -1.05
N THR A 67 -10.14 -6.19 -0.17
CA THR A 67 -9.93 -6.98 1.05
C THR A 67 -9.57 -8.45 0.81
N GLN A 68 -9.77 -8.95 -0.40
CA GLN A 68 -9.43 -10.30 -0.87
C GLN A 68 -8.07 -10.38 -1.59
N GLU A 69 -7.46 -9.26 -1.95
CA GLU A 69 -6.13 -9.23 -2.56
C GLU A 69 -5.06 -9.50 -1.49
N LEU A 70 -3.94 -10.11 -1.90
CA LEU A 70 -2.82 -10.34 -1.00
C LEU A 70 -2.09 -9.02 -0.72
N VAL A 71 -1.99 -8.66 0.55
CA VAL A 71 -1.27 -7.47 1.02
C VAL A 71 -0.05 -7.91 1.83
N VAL A 72 1.12 -7.45 1.42
CA VAL A 72 2.40 -7.67 2.09
C VAL A 72 2.89 -6.35 2.67
N LEU A 73 3.14 -6.33 3.98
CA LEU A 73 3.65 -5.16 4.70
C LEU A 73 5.14 -5.32 5.01
N ILE A 74 5.90 -4.25 4.82
CA ILE A 74 7.35 -4.21 5.06
C ILE A 74 7.65 -3.10 6.05
N ASP A 75 8.29 -3.46 7.15
CA ASP A 75 8.98 -2.53 8.05
C ASP A 75 10.49 -2.83 8.04
N GLU A 76 11.23 -2.24 8.96
CA GLU A 76 12.69 -2.30 8.96
C GLU A 76 13.23 -3.70 9.29
N ASP A 77 12.66 -4.39 10.28
CA ASP A 77 13.24 -5.60 10.86
C ASP A 77 12.24 -6.75 11.13
N GLY A 78 10.95 -6.59 10.81
CA GLY A 78 9.93 -7.63 10.97
C GLY A 78 9.66 -8.01 12.43
N ALA A 79 10.01 -7.14 13.39
CA ALA A 79 9.92 -7.43 14.82
C ALA A 79 8.48 -7.77 15.27
N PRO A 80 8.30 -8.60 16.34
CA PRO A 80 6.98 -8.94 16.86
C PRO A 80 6.07 -7.78 17.25
N GLY A 81 6.65 -6.63 17.62
CA GLY A 81 5.92 -5.38 17.87
C GLY A 81 6.15 -4.30 16.81
N GLY A 82 6.71 -4.66 15.65
CA GLY A 82 7.03 -3.74 14.56
C GLY A 82 5.79 -3.16 13.87
N THR A 83 5.99 -2.06 13.16
CA THR A 83 4.93 -1.31 12.47
C THR A 83 4.16 -2.17 11.47
N ALA A 84 4.84 -3.05 10.72
CA ALA A 84 4.17 -3.89 9.72
C ALA A 84 3.16 -4.84 10.38
N ARG A 85 3.50 -5.45 11.52
CA ARG A 85 2.58 -6.31 12.26
C ARG A 85 1.43 -5.52 12.86
N HIS A 86 1.71 -4.36 13.47
CA HIS A 86 0.68 -3.49 14.01
C HIS A 86 -0.35 -3.11 12.94
N VAL A 87 0.10 -2.60 11.79
CA VAL A 87 -0.76 -2.25 10.65
C VAL A 87 -1.54 -3.46 10.15
N ALA A 88 -0.90 -4.64 10.04
CA ALA A 88 -1.57 -5.86 9.62
C ALA A 88 -2.72 -6.23 10.58
N HIS A 89 -2.48 -6.19 11.88
CA HIS A 89 -3.50 -6.48 12.90
C HIS A 89 -4.69 -5.51 12.82
N GLU A 90 -4.45 -4.23 12.64
CA GLU A 90 -5.51 -3.23 12.48
C GLU A 90 -6.30 -3.40 11.18
N LEU A 91 -5.65 -3.77 10.07
CA LEU A 91 -6.33 -4.04 8.80
C LEU A 91 -7.28 -5.26 8.88
N VAL A 92 -7.04 -6.23 9.78
CA VAL A 92 -7.98 -7.35 10.01
C VAL A 92 -9.35 -6.85 10.46
N HIS A 93 -9.39 -5.79 11.28
CA HIS A 93 -10.64 -5.15 11.71
C HIS A 93 -11.37 -4.42 10.57
N LYS A 94 -10.69 -4.18 9.44
CA LYS A 94 -11.23 -3.62 8.20
C LYS A 94 -11.49 -4.70 7.14
N TRP A 95 -11.67 -5.95 7.57
CA TRP A 95 -12.03 -7.08 6.71
C TRP A 95 -10.94 -7.57 5.76
N PHE A 96 -9.71 -7.06 5.85
CA PHE A 96 -8.59 -7.67 5.14
C PHE A 96 -8.32 -9.08 5.68
N ARG A 97 -8.28 -10.06 4.77
CA ARG A 97 -8.12 -11.48 5.13
C ARG A 97 -6.80 -12.08 4.70
N ARG A 98 -6.15 -11.51 3.68
CA ARG A 98 -4.90 -12.01 3.13
C ARG A 98 -3.80 -10.98 3.37
N LEU A 99 -3.37 -10.94 4.63
CA LEU A 99 -2.29 -10.06 5.09
C LEU A 99 -1.07 -10.91 5.41
N ARG A 100 0.09 -10.44 5.01
CA ARG A 100 1.41 -10.98 5.37
C ARG A 100 2.33 -9.82 5.69
N TYR A 101 3.40 -10.10 6.42
CA TYR A 101 4.49 -9.16 6.64
C TYR A 101 5.82 -9.85 6.35
N LEU A 102 6.80 -9.12 5.87
CA LEU A 102 8.09 -9.69 5.51
C LEU A 102 8.86 -10.16 6.76
N GLU A 103 9.28 -11.43 6.76
CA GLU A 103 10.12 -11.99 7.81
C GLU A 103 11.47 -11.28 7.85
N GLY A 104 11.85 -10.74 9.02
CA GLY A 104 13.09 -9.99 9.19
C GLY A 104 13.10 -8.61 8.51
N GLY A 105 11.96 -8.16 7.99
CA GLY A 105 11.78 -6.83 7.39
C GLY A 105 12.69 -6.57 6.19
N PHE A 106 12.87 -5.29 5.87
CA PHE A 106 13.72 -4.88 4.76
C PHE A 106 15.20 -5.24 4.98
N ARG A 107 15.68 -5.28 6.23
CA ARG A 107 17.05 -5.72 6.53
C ARG A 107 17.32 -7.15 6.05
N ALA A 108 16.39 -8.07 6.25
CA ALA A 108 16.54 -9.44 5.76
C ALA A 108 16.54 -9.51 4.23
N TRP A 109 15.71 -8.70 3.56
CA TRP A 109 15.71 -8.57 2.11
C TRP A 109 17.08 -8.12 1.57
N GLN A 110 17.67 -7.09 2.18
CA GLN A 110 19.00 -6.60 1.82
C GLN A 110 20.10 -7.63 2.13
N ALA A 111 20.05 -8.26 3.30
CA ALA A 111 21.03 -9.27 3.70
C ALA A 111 21.04 -10.50 2.77
N ALA A 112 19.89 -10.85 2.20
CA ALA A 112 19.75 -11.90 1.21
C ALA A 112 20.21 -11.49 -0.20
N GLY A 113 20.69 -10.26 -0.40
CA GLY A 113 21.18 -9.77 -1.68
C GLY A 113 20.10 -9.68 -2.77
N LYS A 114 18.83 -9.52 -2.38
CA LYS A 114 17.72 -9.39 -3.33
C LYS A 114 17.76 -8.01 -4.03
N PRO A 115 17.15 -7.87 -5.23
CA PRO A 115 17.10 -6.59 -5.93
C PRO A 115 16.45 -5.50 -5.09
N VAL A 116 16.95 -4.27 -5.17
CA VAL A 116 16.45 -3.10 -4.44
C VAL A 116 16.19 -1.98 -5.42
N GLU A 117 15.02 -1.35 -5.32
CA GLU A 117 14.70 -0.10 -6.01
C GLU A 117 15.02 1.08 -5.11
N THR A 118 15.37 2.23 -5.70
CA THR A 118 15.69 3.47 -4.98
C THR A 118 14.90 4.62 -5.59
N GLY A 119 14.65 5.67 -4.82
CA GLY A 119 13.83 6.80 -5.24
C GLY A 119 12.34 6.47 -5.34
N GLY A 120 11.68 6.98 -6.37
CA GLY A 120 10.24 6.78 -6.59
C GLY A 120 9.34 7.75 -5.81
N PRO A 121 8.00 7.65 -5.99
CA PRO A 121 7.03 8.52 -5.35
C PRO A 121 6.86 8.19 -3.86
N ALA A 122 7.91 8.37 -3.06
CA ALA A 122 7.82 8.25 -1.62
C ALA A 122 6.80 9.25 -1.09
N GLY A 123 5.62 8.77 -0.70
CA GLY A 123 4.55 9.66 -0.28
C GLY A 123 4.04 10.60 -1.38
N ALA A 124 4.13 10.28 -2.68
CA ALA A 124 3.45 11.08 -3.73
C ALA A 124 1.91 10.87 -3.74
N SER A 125 1.34 10.49 -2.60
CA SER A 125 -0.07 10.75 -2.29
C SER A 125 -0.28 11.50 -0.96
N ALA A 126 0.80 11.90 -0.28
CA ALA A 126 0.79 12.73 0.93
C ALA A 126 1.34 14.15 0.68
N ALA A 127 2.13 14.38 -0.39
CA ALA A 127 2.74 15.68 -0.69
C ALA A 127 2.34 16.35 -2.03
N SER A 128 1.36 15.82 -2.78
CA SER A 128 0.87 16.47 -4.01
C SER A 128 -0.30 17.45 -3.78
N TRP A 129 -0.50 17.97 -2.57
CA TRP A 129 -1.47 19.05 -2.32
C TRP A 129 -0.84 20.43 -2.13
N GLU A 130 0.49 20.55 -2.13
CA GLU A 130 1.16 21.85 -2.09
C GLU A 130 1.66 22.19 -3.50
N GLY A 131 0.76 22.69 -4.34
CA GLY A 131 1.15 23.29 -5.62
C GLY A 131 0.10 23.39 -6.73
N THR A 132 -0.98 22.59 -6.71
CA THR A 132 -2.05 22.77 -7.69
C THR A 132 -3.15 23.63 -7.07
N ARG A 133 -3.28 24.87 -7.56
CA ARG A 133 -4.45 25.72 -7.30
C ARG A 133 -5.71 24.86 -7.44
N PRO A 134 -6.67 24.89 -6.50
CA PRO A 134 -7.93 24.20 -6.70
C PRO A 134 -8.55 24.80 -7.95
N GLU A 135 -8.62 24.02 -9.03
CA GLU A 135 -9.45 24.36 -10.16
C GLU A 135 -10.88 24.34 -9.61
N VAL A 136 -11.45 25.53 -9.46
CA VAL A 136 -12.83 25.70 -9.02
C VAL A 136 -13.69 24.94 -10.02
N GLN A 137 -14.17 23.77 -9.62
CA GLN A 137 -15.22 23.08 -10.37
C GLN A 137 -16.50 23.89 -10.17
N SER A 138 -16.71 24.84 -11.08
CA SER A 138 -18.03 25.41 -11.31
C SER A 138 -18.87 24.31 -11.94
N SER A 139 -19.79 23.73 -11.17
CA SER A 139 -20.89 22.98 -11.76
C SER A 139 -21.70 23.95 -12.62
N ALA A 140 -21.94 23.61 -13.88
CA ALA A 140 -22.92 24.32 -14.68
C ALA A 140 -24.28 24.24 -13.96
N GLU A 141 -25.00 25.36 -13.86
CA GLU A 141 -26.36 25.39 -13.33
C GLU A 141 -27.21 24.43 -14.17
N VAL A 142 -27.70 23.37 -13.53
CA VAL A 142 -28.68 22.47 -14.14
C VAL A 142 -30.06 23.06 -13.81
N PRO A 143 -30.80 23.62 -14.79
CA PRO A 143 -32.14 24.10 -14.53
C PRO A 143 -33.06 22.89 -14.33
N TRP A 144 -33.45 22.63 -13.09
CA TRP A 144 -34.50 21.65 -12.78
C TRP A 144 -35.83 22.21 -13.27
N VAL A 145 -36.33 21.70 -14.40
CA VAL A 145 -37.71 21.96 -14.85
C VAL A 145 -38.65 21.06 -14.06
N THR A 146 -39.54 21.65 -13.25
CA THR A 146 -40.60 20.93 -12.55
C THR A 146 -41.72 20.51 -13.53
N PRO A 147 -42.36 19.34 -13.36
CA PRO A 147 -43.35 18.79 -14.32
C PRO A 147 -44.62 19.61 -14.56
N GLN A 148 -44.80 20.79 -13.95
CA GLN A 148 -46.01 21.60 -14.06
C GLN A 148 -46.12 22.42 -15.36
N ASP A 149 -45.08 22.42 -16.21
CA ASP A 149 -45.04 23.20 -17.46
C ASP A 149 -45.26 22.37 -18.75
N ARG A 150 -45.80 21.15 -18.65
CA ARG A 150 -46.30 20.43 -19.83
C ARG A 150 -47.80 20.61 -19.95
N ARG A 151 -48.21 21.52 -20.84
CA ARG A 151 -49.58 21.56 -21.37
C ARG A 151 -49.88 20.31 -22.18
#